data_AF-A0A6C0EJX4-F1
#
_entry.id   AF-A0A6C0EJX4-F1
#
_cell.length_a   1.000
_cell.length_b   1.000
_cell.length_c   1.000
_cell.angle_alpha   90.00
_cell.angle_beta   90.00
_cell.angle_gamma   90.00
#
_symmetry.space_group_name_H-M   'P 1'
#
loop_
_entity.id
_entity.type
_entity.pdbx_description
1 polymer ?
#
loop_
_entity_poly.entity_id
_entity_poly.type
_entity_poly.pdbx_seq_one_letter_code
_entity_poly.pdbx_strand_id
1 'polypeptide(L)'
;MAIIGICGQPLSGKTTYINTLVENLGLDKCGLLKLEDYKINNGFIPGSYDFEAFIADINVNLKPIILLEGNFIFSNIKLITKIDIKIYIDTNDDINMTDISKRYSQNQFIITNGIITFIKPSRKYADIIIFPNKRYKVSIDLLKSYINNSLKITL
;
A
#
# COMPACT_ATOMS: atom_id res chain seq x y z
N MET A 1 -17.08 -2.35 -7.43
CA MET A 1 -15.74 -1.76 -7.30
C MET A 1 -15.10 -2.33 -6.05
N ALA A 2 -13.80 -2.65 -6.07
CA ALA A 2 -13.04 -3.19 -4.96
C ALA A 2 -11.84 -2.28 -4.67
N ILE A 3 -11.60 -1.95 -3.41
CA ILE A 3 -10.49 -1.11 -2.95
C ILE A 3 -9.50 -1.99 -2.18
N ILE A 4 -8.28 -2.10 -2.70
CA ILE A 4 -7.21 -2.90 -2.11
C ILE A 4 -6.10 -1.97 -1.65
N GLY A 5 -5.85 -1.92 -0.34
CA GLY A 5 -4.78 -1.13 0.24
C GLY A 5 -3.53 -1.95 0.46
N ILE A 6 -2.39 -1.47 -0.02
CA ILE A 6 -1.09 -2.15 0.06
C ILE A 6 -0.11 -1.23 0.81
N CYS A 7 0.09 -1.57 2.09
CA CYS A 7 0.93 -0.86 3.04
C CYS A 7 2.24 -1.63 3.33
N GLY A 8 3.19 -0.99 4.00
CA GLY A 8 4.49 -1.57 4.36
C GLY A 8 5.59 -0.53 4.39
N GLN A 9 6.73 -0.86 5.00
CA GLN A 9 7.88 0.04 5.10
C GLN A 9 8.52 0.35 3.74
N PRO A 10 9.33 1.41 3.62
CA PRO A 10 10.03 1.68 2.36
C PRO A 10 10.89 0.50 1.92
N LEU A 11 11.00 0.31 0.61
CA LEU A 11 11.77 -0.80 0.01
C LEU A 11 11.27 -2.21 0.42
N SER A 12 10.06 -2.34 0.99
CA SER A 12 9.50 -3.64 1.34
C SER A 12 9.03 -4.50 0.17
N GLY A 13 9.02 -3.96 -1.06
CA GLY A 13 8.54 -4.69 -2.24
C GLY A 13 7.07 -4.46 -2.60
N LYS A 14 6.40 -3.45 -2.00
CA LYS A 14 5.02 -3.04 -2.35
C LYS A 14 4.83 -2.81 -3.85
N THR A 15 5.66 -1.95 -4.45
CA THR A 15 5.56 -1.62 -5.87
C THR A 15 5.75 -2.86 -6.75
N THR A 16 6.70 -3.74 -6.38
CA THR A 16 6.90 -5.03 -7.06
C THR A 16 5.65 -5.91 -6.97
N TYR A 17 5.06 -6.01 -5.78
CA TYR A 17 3.83 -6.77 -5.57
C TYR A 17 2.66 -6.23 -6.39
N ILE A 18 2.48 -4.91 -6.41
CA ILE A 18 1.45 -4.22 -7.20
C ILE A 18 1.61 -4.52 -8.68
N ASN A 19 2.81 -4.41 -9.23
CA ASN A 19 3.04 -4.69 -10.64
C ASN A 19 2.65 -6.13 -10.99
N THR A 20 3.10 -7.11 -10.19
CA THR A 20 2.74 -8.51 -10.39
C THR A 20 1.23 -8.73 -10.24
N LEU A 21 0.58 -8.04 -9.29
CA LEU A 21 -0.87 -8.12 -9.09
C LEU A 21 -1.62 -7.56 -10.30
N VAL A 22 -1.24 -6.39 -10.81
CA VAL A 22 -1.86 -5.75 -11.98
C VAL A 22 -1.70 -6.59 -13.24
N GLU A 23 -0.50 -7.14 -13.49
CA GLU A 23 -0.25 -8.08 -14.60
C GLU A 23 -1.17 -9.30 -14.55
N ASN A 24 -1.53 -9.71 -13.33
CA ASN A 24 -2.34 -10.88 -13.07
C ASN A 24 -3.85 -10.60 -13.09
N LEU A 25 -4.29 -9.40 -12.69
CA LEU A 25 -5.69 -8.99 -12.64
C LEU A 25 -6.18 -8.36 -13.96
N GLY A 26 -5.27 -7.83 -14.78
CA GLY A 26 -5.58 -7.09 -16.00
C GLY A 26 -5.45 -5.58 -15.80
N LEU A 27 -4.63 -4.96 -16.66
CA LEU A 27 -4.35 -3.51 -16.65
C LEU A 27 -5.61 -2.66 -16.87
N ASP A 28 -6.55 -3.15 -17.67
CA ASP A 28 -7.81 -2.49 -17.96
C ASP A 28 -8.75 -2.44 -16.74
N LYS A 29 -8.58 -3.36 -15.78
CA LYS A 29 -9.41 -3.49 -14.59
C LYS A 29 -8.87 -2.73 -13.38
N CYS A 30 -7.59 -2.36 -13.37
CA CYS A 30 -6.93 -1.78 -12.22
C CYS A 30 -6.71 -0.27 -12.37
N GLY A 31 -7.14 0.51 -11.38
CA GLY A 31 -6.67 1.86 -11.12
C GLY A 31 -5.64 1.83 -10.01
N LEU A 32 -4.59 2.65 -10.09
CA LEU A 32 -3.55 2.75 -9.06
C LEU A 32 -3.47 4.19 -8.56
N LEU A 33 -3.62 4.38 -7.24
CA LEU A 33 -3.37 5.65 -6.56
C LEU A 33 -2.22 5.46 -5.57
N LYS A 34 -1.21 6.32 -5.65
CA LYS A 34 -0.06 6.27 -4.74
C LYS A 34 -0.12 7.46 -3.80
N LEU A 35 -0.11 7.21 -2.49
CA LEU A 35 -0.13 8.27 -1.49
C LEU A 35 1.06 9.24 -1.64
N GLU A 36 2.20 8.76 -2.16
CA GLU A 36 3.38 9.62 -2.39
C GLU A 36 3.11 10.76 -3.39
N ASP A 37 2.14 10.60 -4.30
CA ASP A 37 1.76 11.65 -5.26
C ASP A 37 0.99 12.81 -4.58
N TYR A 38 0.55 12.61 -3.33
CA TYR A 38 -0.24 13.56 -2.53
C TYR A 38 0.58 14.17 -1.39
N LYS A 39 1.91 14.17 -1.54
CA LYS A 39 2.83 14.70 -0.55
C LYS A 39 2.83 16.24 -0.59
N ILE A 40 2.57 16.86 0.56
CA ILE A 40 2.48 18.32 0.69
C ILE A 40 3.74 18.95 1.29
N ASN A 41 4.60 18.15 1.92
CA ASN A 41 5.91 18.59 2.42
C ASN A 41 6.90 17.41 2.52
N ASN A 42 8.17 17.71 2.79
CA ASN A 42 9.23 16.71 2.79
C ASN A 42 9.26 15.80 4.03
N GLY A 43 8.37 15.99 5.01
CA GLY A 43 8.35 15.16 6.21
C GLY A 43 8.08 13.68 5.92
N PHE A 44 8.49 12.83 6.86
CA PHE A 44 8.30 11.37 6.78
C PHE A 44 7.35 10.90 7.89
N ILE A 45 6.17 11.50 7.90
CA ILE A 45 5.09 11.24 8.87
C ILE A 45 3.73 11.33 8.15
N PRO A 46 2.64 10.78 8.71
CA PRO A 46 1.31 10.88 8.10
C PRO A 46 0.88 12.32 7.77
N GLY A 47 1.20 13.29 8.64
CA GLY A 47 0.87 14.70 8.44
C GLY A 47 1.55 15.39 7.24
N SER A 48 2.43 14.68 6.52
CA SER A 48 3.08 15.17 5.31
C SER A 48 2.30 14.90 4.03
N TYR A 49 1.11 14.31 4.14
CA TYR A 49 0.29 13.88 3.00
C TYR A 49 -1.13 14.44 3.07
N ASP A 50 -1.67 14.83 1.91
CA ASP A 50 -3.07 15.23 1.75
C ASP A 50 -3.97 14.00 1.59
N PHE A 51 -4.40 13.45 2.72
CA PHE A 51 -5.32 12.31 2.74
C PHE A 51 -6.71 12.65 2.20
N GLU A 52 -7.16 13.89 2.30
CA GLU A 52 -8.51 14.26 1.85
C GLU A 52 -8.54 14.29 0.31
N ALA A 53 -7.51 14.85 -0.34
CA ALA A 53 -7.34 14.75 -1.79
C ALA A 53 -7.17 13.30 -2.25
N PHE A 54 -6.35 12.50 -1.56
CA PHE A 54 -6.19 11.08 -1.86
C PHE A 54 -7.52 10.31 -1.79
N ILE A 55 -8.32 10.57 -0.74
CA ILE A 55 -9.64 9.94 -0.57
C ILE A 55 -10.63 10.43 -1.63
N ALA A 56 -10.58 11.70 -2.03
CA ALA A 56 -11.44 12.24 -3.08
C ALA A 56 -11.21 11.49 -4.40
N ASP A 57 -9.95 11.24 -4.76
CA ASP A 57 -9.57 10.57 -6.00
C ASP A 57 -9.99 9.10 -6.07
N ILE A 58 -10.13 8.43 -4.91
CA ILE A 58 -10.72 7.08 -4.85
C ILE A 58 -12.16 7.09 -5.40
N ASN A 59 -12.95 8.14 -5.10
CA ASN A 59 -14.37 8.16 -5.44
C ASN A 59 -14.64 8.49 -6.92
N VAL A 60 -13.67 9.09 -7.62
CA VAL A 60 -13.79 9.44 -9.05
C VAL A 60 -13.13 8.41 -9.97
N ASN A 61 -12.41 7.43 -9.41
CA ASN A 61 -11.81 6.36 -10.19
C ASN A 61 -12.86 5.30 -10.56
N LEU A 62 -13.11 5.14 -11.87
CA LEU A 62 -14.17 4.26 -12.39
C LEU A 62 -13.69 2.82 -12.64
N LYS A 63 -12.46 2.46 -12.27
CA LYS A 63 -11.94 1.11 -12.45
C LYS A 63 -12.62 0.14 -11.49
N PRO A 64 -12.90 -1.11 -11.91
CA PRO A 64 -13.53 -2.08 -11.03
C PRO A 64 -12.65 -2.43 -9.82
N ILE A 65 -11.33 -2.29 -9.93
CA ILE A 65 -10.37 -2.49 -8.84
C ILE A 65 -9.51 -1.24 -8.68
N ILE A 66 -9.46 -0.68 -7.48
CA ILE A 66 -8.59 0.43 -7.11
C ILE A 66 -7.52 -0.09 -6.15
N LEU A 67 -6.26 0.03 -6.54
CA LEU A 67 -5.10 -0.28 -5.73
C LEU A 67 -4.59 1.01 -5.08
N LEU A 68 -4.46 0.99 -3.75
CA LEU A 68 -3.89 2.10 -2.98
C LEU A 68 -2.49 1.69 -2.52
N GLU A 69 -1.46 2.38 -2.98
CA GLU A 69 -0.08 2.18 -2.53
C GLU A 69 0.31 3.28 -1.54
N GLY A 70 0.90 2.90 -0.40
CA GLY A 70 1.62 3.89 0.39
C GLY A 70 2.15 3.36 1.71
N ASN A 71 3.12 4.09 2.27
CA ASN A 71 3.74 3.77 3.54
C ASN A 71 2.83 4.07 4.75
N PHE A 72 1.93 5.04 4.59
CA PHE A 72 1.10 5.58 5.69
C PHE A 72 -0.41 5.40 5.44
N ILE A 73 -0.84 4.64 4.44
CA ILE A 73 -2.27 4.47 4.13
C ILE A 73 -3.06 3.82 5.28
N PHE A 74 -2.39 3.02 6.13
CA PHE A 74 -2.99 2.43 7.34
C PHE A 74 -2.81 3.28 8.60
N SER A 75 -2.37 4.54 8.47
CA SER A 75 -2.31 5.49 9.58
C SER A 75 -3.55 6.39 9.67
N ASN A 76 -4.37 6.44 8.62
CA ASN A 76 -5.57 7.26 8.55
C ASN A 76 -6.81 6.36 8.68
N ILE A 77 -7.58 6.53 9.77
CA ILE A 77 -8.75 5.68 10.04
C ILE A 77 -9.87 5.86 9.01
N LYS A 78 -10.09 7.09 8.51
CA LYS A 78 -11.10 7.36 7.48
C LYS A 78 -10.78 6.58 6.20
N LEU A 79 -9.51 6.57 5.81
CA LEU A 79 -9.04 5.81 4.66
C LEU A 79 -9.19 4.31 4.89
N ILE A 80 -8.75 3.79 6.05
CA ILE A 80 -8.85 2.36 6.40
C ILE A 80 -10.28 1.84 6.26
N THR A 81 -11.28 2.61 6.73
CA THR A 81 -12.69 2.20 6.67
C THR A 81 -13.25 2.07 5.25
N LYS A 82 -12.54 2.60 4.24
CA LYS A 82 -12.89 2.50 2.82
C LYS A 82 -12.21 1.33 2.11
N ILE A 83 -11.25 0.65 2.75
CA ILE A 83 -10.44 -0.40 2.12
C ILE A 83 -11.08 -1.77 2.37
N ASP A 84 -11.47 -2.44 1.30
CA ASP A 84 -12.05 -3.79 1.35
C ASP A 84 -11.01 -4.83 1.74
N ILE A 85 -9.80 -4.76 1.17
CA ILE A 85 -8.72 -5.70 1.42
C ILE A 85 -7.45 -4.95 1.83
N LYS A 86 -6.98 -5.19 3.06
CA LYS A 86 -5.83 -4.52 3.66
C LYS A 86 -4.63 -5.45 3.67
N ILE A 87 -3.68 -5.21 2.78
CA ILE A 87 -2.46 -5.98 2.62
C ILE A 87 -1.28 -5.21 3.23
N TYR A 88 -0.50 -5.87 4.07
CA TYR A 88 0.77 -5.34 4.57
C TYR A 88 1.93 -6.18 4.04
N ILE A 89 2.81 -5.55 3.26
CA ILE A 89 4.05 -6.19 2.79
C ILE A 89 5.11 -6.04 3.87
N ASP A 90 5.35 -7.15 4.57
CA ASP A 90 6.27 -7.27 5.70
C ASP A 90 7.59 -7.86 5.21
N THR A 91 8.67 -7.21 5.55
CA THR A 91 10.01 -7.56 5.09
C THR A 91 10.93 -7.57 6.29
N ASN A 92 11.98 -8.39 6.25
CA ASN A 92 12.94 -8.41 7.33
C ASN A 92 13.62 -7.05 7.46
N ASP A 93 14.19 -6.80 8.65
CA ASP A 93 14.90 -5.56 8.97
C ASP A 93 16.25 -5.39 8.22
N ASP A 94 16.57 -6.28 7.27
CA ASP A 94 17.76 -6.22 6.42
C ASP A 94 17.72 -5.05 5.40
N ILE A 95 16.72 -4.18 5.48
CA ILE A 95 16.65 -2.99 4.64
C ILE A 95 17.64 -1.95 5.14
N ASN A 96 18.56 -1.57 4.26
CA ASN A 96 19.53 -0.54 4.54
C ASN A 96 18.84 0.83 4.73
N MET A 97 18.82 1.31 5.96
CA MET A 97 18.25 2.61 6.33
C MET A 97 18.93 3.79 5.61
N THR A 98 20.17 3.62 5.17
CA THR A 98 20.88 4.60 4.34
C THR A 98 20.21 4.76 2.98
N ASP A 99 19.79 3.66 2.36
CA ASP A 99 19.15 3.69 1.04
C ASP A 99 17.75 4.32 1.13
N ILE A 100 17.03 4.06 2.23
CA ILE A 100 15.77 4.75 2.52
C ILE A 100 16.02 6.25 2.72
N SER A 101 16.98 6.61 3.55
CA SER A 101 17.32 8.01 3.85
C SER A 101 17.67 8.79 2.57
N LYS A 102 18.46 8.19 1.68
CA LYS A 102 18.76 8.74 0.34
C LYS A 102 17.51 8.89 -0.51
N ARG A 103 16.66 7.84 -0.60
CA ARG A 103 15.42 7.86 -1.38
C ARG A 103 14.50 9.02 -0.99
N TYR A 104 14.36 9.28 0.31
CA TYR A 104 13.49 10.35 0.80
C TYR A 104 14.22 11.69 1.00
N SER A 105 15.52 11.75 0.76
CA SER A 105 16.35 12.93 1.06
C SER A 105 16.15 13.42 2.51
N GLN A 106 16.15 12.48 3.46
CA GLN A 106 15.83 12.73 4.87
C GLN A 106 16.88 12.13 5.81
N ASN A 107 16.97 12.69 7.02
CA ASN A 107 17.85 12.14 8.04
C ASN A 107 17.38 10.76 8.49
N GLN A 108 18.31 9.83 8.69
CA GLN A 108 18.03 8.47 9.13
C GLN A 108 17.22 8.40 10.43
N PHE A 109 17.45 9.31 11.37
CA PHE A 109 16.67 9.41 12.60
C PHE A 109 15.19 9.69 12.31
N ILE A 110 14.89 10.63 11.40
CA ILE A 110 13.53 10.97 10.99
C ILE A 110 12.85 9.76 10.32
N ILE A 111 13.56 9.09 9.40
CA ILE A 111 13.05 7.88 8.75
C ILE A 111 12.76 6.78 9.76
N THR A 112 13.70 6.51 10.67
CA THR A 112 13.58 5.47 11.69
C THR A 112 12.37 5.72 12.58
N ASN A 113 12.22 6.95 13.07
CA ASN A 113 11.09 7.33 13.90
C ASN A 113 9.76 7.21 13.14
N GLY A 114 9.72 7.62 11.88
CA GLY A 114 8.52 7.47 11.06
C GLY A 114 8.10 6.00 10.88
N ILE A 115 9.07 5.11 10.62
CA ILE A 115 8.83 3.67 10.49
C ILE A 115 8.31 3.08 11.81
N ILE A 116 9.01 3.31 12.92
CA ILE A 116 8.69 2.68 14.21
C ILE A 116 7.40 3.24 14.80
N THR A 117 7.14 4.53 14.62
CA THR A 117 5.99 5.20 15.24
C THR A 117 4.70 4.98 14.45
N PHE A 118 4.77 5.00 13.12
CA PHE A 118 3.56 5.02 12.28
C PHE A 118 3.42 3.78 11.40
N ILE A 119 4.49 3.33 10.75
CA ILE A 119 4.39 2.28 9.72
C ILE A 119 4.29 0.89 10.35
N LYS A 120 5.28 0.48 11.17
CA LYS A 120 5.29 -0.86 11.80
C LYS A 120 4.03 -1.11 12.65
N PRO A 121 3.54 -0.17 13.48
CA PRO A 121 2.32 -0.38 14.26
C PRO A 121 1.06 -0.52 13.40
N SER A 122 1.04 0.06 12.20
CA SER A 122 -0.11 -0.02 11.29
C SER A 122 -0.37 -1.43 10.73
N ARG A 123 0.61 -2.35 10.88
CA ARG A 123 0.48 -3.78 10.58
C ARG A 123 -0.75 -4.43 11.23
N LYS A 124 -1.18 -3.93 12.40
CA LYS A 124 -2.37 -4.44 13.11
C LYS A 124 -3.69 -4.29 12.34
N TYR A 125 -3.74 -3.41 11.34
CA TYR A 125 -4.93 -3.20 10.50
C TYR A 125 -4.96 -4.12 9.27
N ALA A 126 -3.92 -4.91 9.03
CA ALA A 126 -3.83 -5.79 7.87
C ALA A 126 -4.75 -7.00 8.02
N ASP A 127 -5.48 -7.32 6.94
CA ASP A 127 -6.16 -8.60 6.79
C ASP A 127 -5.17 -9.67 6.34
N ILE A 128 -4.19 -9.29 5.50
CA ILE A 128 -3.19 -10.19 4.91
C ILE A 128 -1.79 -9.60 5.09
N ILE A 129 -0.86 -10.44 5.54
CA ILE A 129 0.56 -10.09 5.66
C ILE A 129 1.37 -10.94 4.68
N ILE A 130 2.11 -10.28 3.80
CA ILE A 130 2.87 -10.93 2.72
C ILE A 130 4.35 -10.64 2.91
N PHE A 131 5.16 -11.70 2.83
CA PHE A 131 6.62 -11.60 2.83
C PHE A 131 7.16 -11.70 1.41
N PRO A 132 8.14 -10.85 1.01
CA PRO A 132 8.70 -10.82 -0.34
C PRO A 132 9.26 -12.16 -0.87
N ASN A 133 9.46 -12.20 -2.20
CA ASN A 133 10.18 -13.21 -3.00
C ASN A 133 9.55 -14.61 -3.12
N LYS A 134 8.90 -15.18 -2.10
CA LYS A 134 8.40 -16.58 -2.16
C LYS A 134 6.88 -16.75 -2.11
N ARG A 135 6.13 -15.70 -1.76
CA ARG A 135 4.69 -15.81 -1.44
C ARG A 135 3.76 -15.01 -2.35
N TYR A 136 4.31 -14.24 -3.29
CA TYR A 136 3.49 -13.37 -4.15
C TYR A 136 2.51 -14.17 -4.99
N LYS A 137 2.96 -15.24 -5.67
CA LYS A 137 2.08 -16.12 -6.45
C LYS A 137 0.88 -16.63 -5.63
N VAL A 138 1.15 -17.26 -4.49
CA VAL A 138 0.10 -17.81 -3.61
C VAL A 138 -0.86 -16.71 -3.15
N SER A 139 -0.33 -15.55 -2.73
CA SER A 139 -1.18 -14.43 -2.29
C SER A 139 -2.03 -13.86 -3.43
N ILE A 140 -1.50 -13.80 -4.64
CA ILE A 140 -2.22 -13.30 -5.83
C ILE A 140 -3.33 -14.28 -6.20
N ASP A 141 -3.07 -15.59 -6.19
CA ASP A 141 -4.07 -16.62 -6.49
C ASP A 141 -5.22 -16.57 -5.47
N LEU A 142 -4.91 -16.39 -4.18
CA LEU A 142 -5.91 -16.19 -3.13
C LEU A 142 -6.73 -14.92 -3.34
N LEU A 143 -6.09 -13.79 -3.67
CA LEU A 143 -6.78 -12.53 -3.94
C LEU A 143 -7.70 -12.64 -5.16
N LYS A 144 -7.25 -13.25 -6.26
CA LYS A 144 -8.08 -13.50 -7.45
C LYS A 144 -9.33 -14.28 -7.10
N SER A 145 -9.16 -15.39 -6.37
CA SER A 145 -10.28 -16.22 -5.93
C SER A 145 -11.26 -15.42 -5.06
N TYR A 146 -10.75 -14.62 -4.13
CA TYR A 146 -11.58 -13.78 -3.26
C TYR A 146 -12.34 -12.70 -4.04
N ILE A 147 -11.68 -11.99 -4.95
CA ILE A 147 -12.28 -10.94 -5.78
C ILE A 147 -13.38 -11.53 -6.69
N ASN A 148 -13.12 -12.67 -7.32
CA ASN A 148 -14.10 -13.35 -8.18
C ASN A 148 -15.34 -13.82 -7.41
N ASN A 149 -15.13 -14.46 -6.25
CA ASN A 149 -16.22 -15.13 -5.54
C ASN A 149 -16.98 -14.21 -4.57
N SER A 150 -16.27 -13.33 -3.87
CA SER A 150 -16.85 -12.51 -2.80
C SER A 150 -17.27 -11.13 -3.32
N LEU A 151 -16.43 -10.51 -4.15
CA LEU A 151 -16.71 -9.17 -4.70
C LEU A 151 -17.44 -9.22 -6.04
N LYS A 152 -17.63 -10.43 -6.60
CA LYS A 152 -18.36 -10.69 -7.85
C LYS A 152 -17.85 -9.86 -9.04
N ILE A 153 -16.57 -9.54 -9.04
CA ILE A 153 -15.89 -8.91 -10.18
C ILE A 153 -15.32 -10.04 -11.01
N THR A 154 -15.77 -10.20 -12.27
CA THR A 154 -15.25 -11.25 -13.14
C THR A 154 -13.87 -10.87 -13.68
N LEU A 155 -12.82 -11.44 -13.07
CA LEU A 155 -11.42 -11.31 -13.50
C LEU A 155 -11.06 -12.25 -14.64
#